data_AF-A0A7C3C784-F1
#
_entry.id   AF-A0A7C3C784-F1
#
_cell.length_a   1.000
_cell.length_b   1.000
_cell.length_c   1.000
_cell.angle_alpha   90.00
_cell.angle_beta   90.00
_cell.angle_gamma   90.00
#
_symmetry.space_group_name_H-M   'P 1'
#
loop_
_entity.id
_entity.type
_entity.pdbx_description
1 polymer ?
#
loop_
_entity_poly.entity_id
_entity_poly.type
_entity_poly.pdbx_seq_one_letter_code
_entity_poly.pdbx_strand_id
1 'polypeptide(L)'
;MKKLILFILLFLNLSLFAQQEATLLGTWDDPNIPPSFAYDNTYNEVWGLAVNNKEIAVIGSTLGTHFIDVTDPSNPIELTNAFVQGAVYGGGIVHRDFHDYNGYLYAVCDEGPSTLQIIDISNLPDSTTV
;
A
#
# COMPACT_ATOMS: atom_id res chain seq x y z
N MET A 1 -3.89 29.81 -49.59
CA MET A 1 -4.79 29.23 -48.58
C MET A 1 -4.15 28.06 -47.82
N LYS A 2 -3.70 26.98 -48.46
CA LYS A 2 -3.09 25.81 -47.76
C LYS A 2 -1.87 26.15 -46.88
N LYS A 3 -0.96 27.02 -47.35
CA LYS A 3 0.22 27.46 -46.58
C LYS A 3 -0.14 28.32 -45.36
N LEU A 4 -1.25 29.06 -45.42
CA LEU A 4 -1.72 29.91 -44.32
C LEU A 4 -2.34 29.06 -43.20
N ILE A 5 -3.10 28.02 -43.55
CA ILE A 5 -3.66 27.05 -42.59
C ILE A 5 -2.55 26.33 -41.84
N LEU A 6 -1.50 25.90 -42.55
CA LEU A 6 -0.35 25.23 -41.93
C LEU A 6 0.38 26.15 -40.94
N PHE A 7 0.53 27.43 -41.28
CA PHE A 7 1.16 28.43 -40.41
C PHE A 7 0.34 28.65 -39.13
N ILE A 8 -1.00 28.70 -39.21
CA ILE A 8 -1.88 28.85 -38.05
C ILE A 8 -1.80 27.62 -37.12
N LEU A 9 -1.75 26.41 -37.69
CA LEU A 9 -1.64 25.17 -36.91
C LEU A 9 -0.32 25.07 -36.14
N LEU A 10 0.75 25.70 -36.63
CA LEU A 10 2.06 25.74 -35.96
C LEU A 10 2.09 26.61 -34.69
N PHE A 11 1.14 27.53 -34.53
CA PHE A 11 1.01 28.36 -33.32
C PHE A 11 -0.11 27.89 -32.39
N LEU A 12 -0.81 26.81 -32.74
CA LEU A 12 -1.85 26.21 -31.92
C LEU A 12 -1.19 25.37 -30.81
N ASN A 13 -0.81 26.02 -29.71
CA ASN A 13 -0.35 25.32 -28.51
C ASN A 13 -1.56 24.69 -27.81
N LEU A 14 -1.77 23.40 -28.04
CA LEU A 14 -2.72 22.59 -27.27
C LEU A 14 -2.01 22.07 -26.03
N SER A 15 -2.26 22.72 -24.89
CA SER A 15 -1.81 22.20 -23.59
C SER A 15 -2.58 20.91 -23.28
N LEU A 16 -1.95 19.77 -23.51
CA LEU A 16 -2.46 18.47 -23.07
C LEU A 16 -1.96 18.22 -21.65
N PHE A 17 -2.87 18.26 -20.68
CA PHE A 17 -2.58 17.82 -19.31
C PHE A 17 -2.62 16.30 -19.29
N ALA A 18 -1.45 15.67 -19.42
CA ALA A 18 -1.31 14.22 -19.41
C ALA A 18 -1.15 13.62 -18.00
N GLN A 19 -0.94 14.46 -16.97
CA GLN A 19 -0.78 14.00 -15.60
C GLN A 19 -2.07 14.19 -14.81
N GLN A 20 -2.58 13.08 -14.26
CA GLN A 20 -3.55 13.12 -13.18
C GLN A 20 -2.76 13.00 -11.88
N GLU A 21 -2.71 14.07 -11.11
CA GLU A 21 -2.15 14.04 -9.76
C GLU A 21 -3.22 13.51 -8.81
N ALA A 22 -2.86 12.54 -7.97
CA ALA A 22 -3.75 12.07 -6.93
C ALA A 22 -3.95 13.18 -5.89
N THR A 23 -5.19 13.36 -5.43
CA THR A 23 -5.46 14.25 -4.30
C THR A 23 -5.23 13.45 -3.01
N LEU A 24 -4.41 13.98 -2.11
CA LEU A 24 -4.26 13.38 -0.77
C LEU A 24 -5.58 13.54 0.00
N LEU A 25 -6.17 12.41 0.40
CA LEU A 25 -7.44 12.40 1.12
C LEU A 25 -7.23 12.22 2.63
N GLY A 26 -6.25 11.43 3.04
CA GLY A 26 -5.94 11.15 4.43
C GLY A 26 -4.58 10.49 4.61
N THR A 27 -4.14 10.35 5.86
CA THR A 27 -2.84 9.78 6.25
C THR A 27 -3.01 8.86 7.44
N TRP A 28 -2.29 7.75 7.44
CA TRP A 28 -2.09 6.88 8.61
C TRP A 28 -0.60 6.74 8.88
N ASP A 29 -0.22 6.74 10.15
CA ASP A 29 1.14 6.52 10.65
C ASP A 29 1.08 5.99 12.09
N ASP A 30 1.94 5.03 12.43
CA ASP A 30 2.23 4.64 13.82
C ASP A 30 3.70 4.96 14.17
N PRO A 31 3.94 5.99 15.01
CA PRO A 31 5.28 6.44 15.36
C PRO A 31 6.04 5.45 16.26
N ASN A 32 5.39 4.38 16.75
CA ASN A 32 6.04 3.37 17.58
C ASN A 32 6.70 2.25 16.76
N ILE A 33 6.47 2.21 15.45
CA ILE A 33 7.11 1.23 14.57
C ILE A 33 8.56 1.67 14.34
N PRO A 34 9.56 0.86 14.72
CA PRO A 34 10.96 1.24 14.57
C PRO A 34 11.35 1.31 13.10
N PRO A 35 12.15 2.31 12.67
CA PRO A 35 12.60 2.38 11.29
C PRO A 35 13.68 1.32 10.99
N SER A 36 13.91 1.07 9.71
CA SER A 36 15.01 0.21 9.28
C SER A 36 16.38 0.83 9.60
N PHE A 37 17.37 0.00 9.89
CA PHE A 37 18.75 0.43 10.15
C PHE A 37 19.44 0.95 8.90
N ALA A 38 19.04 0.48 7.71
CA ALA A 38 19.72 0.77 6.47
C ALA A 38 19.25 2.10 5.84
N TYR A 39 17.96 2.44 5.94
CA TYR A 39 17.37 3.55 5.20
C TYR A 39 16.45 4.45 6.04
N ASP A 40 16.33 4.20 7.34
CA ASP A 40 15.43 4.96 8.23
C ASP A 40 13.96 4.93 7.76
N ASN A 41 13.56 3.87 7.05
CA ASN A 41 12.19 3.69 6.56
C ASN A 41 11.43 2.72 7.46
N THR A 42 10.24 3.13 7.88
CA THR A 42 9.33 2.33 8.70
C THR A 42 8.50 1.35 7.89
N TYR A 43 8.00 1.82 6.73
CA TYR A 43 7.11 1.08 5.84
C TYR A 43 7.84 0.67 4.56
N ASN A 44 7.44 -0.47 3.98
CA ASN A 44 8.17 -1.09 2.87
C ASN A 44 7.31 -1.88 1.86
N GLU A 45 5.98 -1.83 1.95
CA GLU A 45 5.07 -2.44 0.97
C GLU A 45 3.67 -1.81 1.08
N VAL A 46 2.90 -1.79 -0.02
CA VAL A 46 1.49 -1.39 -0.02
C VAL A 46 0.66 -2.21 -1.02
N TRP A 47 -0.37 -2.88 -0.51
CA TRP A 47 -1.37 -3.60 -1.29
C TRP A 47 -2.79 -3.13 -0.97
N GLY A 48 -3.76 -3.45 -1.83
CA GLY A 48 -5.15 -3.04 -1.68
C GLY A 48 -6.11 -4.23 -1.76
N LEU A 49 -7.10 -4.26 -0.87
CA LEU A 49 -8.12 -5.30 -0.81
C LEU A 49 -9.52 -4.68 -0.78
N ALA A 50 -10.49 -5.40 -1.35
CA ALA A 50 -11.92 -5.11 -1.19
C ALA A 50 -12.63 -6.34 -0.61
N VAL A 51 -12.96 -6.31 0.68
CA VAL A 51 -13.49 -7.46 1.43
C VAL A 51 -14.68 -7.01 2.28
N ASN A 52 -15.79 -7.77 2.26
CA ASN A 52 -16.97 -7.52 3.11
C ASN A 52 -17.48 -6.06 3.08
N ASN A 53 -17.49 -5.43 1.89
CA ASN A 53 -17.85 -4.03 1.64
C ASN A 53 -16.93 -3.00 2.31
N LYS A 54 -15.68 -3.37 2.56
CA LYS A 54 -14.62 -2.50 3.05
C LYS A 54 -13.50 -2.40 2.03
N GLU A 55 -12.92 -1.22 1.93
CA GLU A 55 -11.65 -0.99 1.23
C GLU A 55 -10.54 -1.00 2.27
N ILE A 56 -9.58 -1.91 2.13
CA ILE A 56 -8.50 -2.12 3.09
C ILE A 56 -7.16 -1.90 2.40
N ALA A 57 -6.34 -0.99 2.93
CA ALA A 57 -4.94 -0.91 2.58
C ALA A 57 -4.14 -1.89 3.45
N VAL A 58 -3.25 -2.66 2.83
CA VAL A 58 -2.33 -3.55 3.52
C VAL A 58 -0.95 -2.92 3.44
N ILE A 59 -0.35 -2.60 4.58
CA ILE A 59 0.93 -1.89 4.65
C ILE A 59 1.97 -2.80 5.30
N GLY A 60 3.10 -2.99 4.63
CA GLY A 60 4.26 -3.67 5.19
C GLY A 60 5.10 -2.71 6.03
N SER A 61 5.62 -3.20 7.16
CA SER A 61 6.52 -2.43 8.02
C SER A 61 7.70 -3.25 8.52
N THR A 62 8.60 -2.65 9.29
CA THR A 62 9.63 -3.42 10.00
C THR A 62 9.06 -4.46 10.97
N LEU A 63 7.81 -4.31 11.44
CA LEU A 63 7.18 -5.22 12.39
C LEU A 63 6.35 -6.33 11.73
N GLY A 64 5.72 -6.07 10.59
CA GLY A 64 4.83 -7.04 9.97
C GLY A 64 3.90 -6.45 8.93
N THR A 65 2.67 -6.98 8.91
CA THR A 65 1.60 -6.64 7.97
C THR A 65 0.48 -5.94 8.72
N HIS A 66 0.22 -4.69 8.36
CA HIS A 66 -0.82 -3.83 8.92
C HIS A 66 -2.02 -3.79 7.97
N PHE A 67 -3.23 -3.78 8.51
CA PHE A 67 -4.48 -3.66 7.74
C PHE A 67 -5.18 -2.38 8.14
N ILE A 68 -5.43 -1.49 7.19
CA ILE A 68 -6.00 -0.16 7.43
C ILE A 68 -7.34 -0.07 6.70
N ASP A 69 -8.43 0.13 7.43
CA ASP A 69 -9.72 0.47 6.82
C ASP A 69 -9.62 1.87 6.22
N VAL A 70 -9.74 1.94 4.90
CA VAL A 70 -9.70 3.17 4.09
C VAL A 70 -11.03 3.41 3.38
N THR A 71 -12.11 2.75 3.81
CA THR A 71 -13.47 2.93 3.27
C THR A 71 -13.93 4.39 3.37
N ASP A 72 -13.55 5.07 4.46
CA ASP A 72 -13.54 6.54 4.50
C ASP A 72 -12.10 7.01 4.23
N PRO A 73 -11.79 7.48 3.02
CA PRO A 73 -10.42 7.84 2.65
C PRO A 73 -9.90 9.08 3.38
N SER A 74 -10.79 9.84 4.04
CA SER A 74 -10.41 11.00 4.86
C SER A 74 -10.03 10.64 6.29
N ASN A 75 -10.37 9.42 6.73
CA ASN A 75 -10.09 8.94 8.07
C ASN A 75 -9.64 7.47 8.04
N PRO A 76 -8.40 7.19 7.59
CA PRO A 76 -7.83 5.85 7.63
C PRO A 76 -7.67 5.34 9.08
N ILE A 77 -8.11 4.11 9.35
CA ILE A 77 -8.06 3.52 10.70
C ILE A 77 -7.39 2.14 10.63
N GLU A 78 -6.37 1.92 11.44
CA GLU A 78 -5.78 0.58 11.57
C GLU A 78 -6.72 -0.41 12.27
N LEU A 79 -6.85 -1.59 11.67
CA LEU A 79 -7.53 -2.76 12.20
C LEU A 79 -6.57 -3.57 13.06
N THR A 80 -6.33 -3.12 14.29
CA THR A 80 -5.32 -3.73 15.18
C THR A 80 -5.56 -5.21 15.50
N ASN A 81 -6.82 -5.69 15.42
CA ASN A 81 -7.18 -7.10 15.57
C ASN A 81 -6.82 -7.97 14.35
N ALA A 82 -6.44 -7.36 13.23
CA ALA A 82 -6.05 -8.01 11.99
C ALA A 82 -4.53 -7.96 11.74
N PHE A 83 -3.76 -7.25 12.57
CA PHE A 83 -2.31 -7.17 12.43
C PHE A 83 -1.66 -8.55 12.46
N VAL A 84 -0.72 -8.79 11.53
CA VAL A 84 0.07 -10.01 11.48
C VAL A 84 1.54 -9.66 11.63
N GLN A 85 2.14 -10.09 12.74
CA GLN A 85 3.58 -9.94 12.95
C GLN A 85 4.36 -10.76 11.93
N GLY A 86 5.44 -10.20 11.39
CA GLY A 86 6.37 -10.93 10.54
C GLY A 86 7.07 -12.06 11.30
N ALA A 87 7.39 -13.17 10.62
CA ALA A 87 8.22 -14.23 11.20
C ALA A 87 9.60 -13.71 11.66
N VAL A 88 10.10 -12.70 10.95
CA VAL A 88 11.19 -11.83 11.36
C VAL A 88 10.69 -10.37 11.37
N TYR A 89 11.18 -9.60 12.34
CA TYR A 89 10.77 -8.23 12.58
C TYR A 89 11.89 -7.40 13.22
N GLY A 90 11.76 -6.07 13.12
CA GLY A 90 12.69 -5.08 13.64
C GLY A 90 13.49 -4.37 12.54
N GLY A 91 14.41 -3.49 12.93
CA GLY A 91 15.10 -2.59 11.99
C GLY A 91 15.98 -3.26 10.93
N GLY A 92 16.18 -4.58 10.99
CA GLY A 92 16.83 -5.33 9.91
C GLY A 92 15.96 -5.52 8.67
N ILE A 93 14.66 -5.23 8.75
CA ILE A 93 13.69 -5.50 7.68
C ILE A 93 13.53 -4.28 6.78
N VAL A 94 13.77 -4.46 5.48
CA VAL A 94 13.60 -3.41 4.46
C VAL A 94 12.72 -3.84 3.31
N HIS A 95 12.49 -5.14 3.10
CA HIS A 95 11.58 -5.64 2.06
C HIS A 95 10.47 -6.51 2.64
N ARG A 96 9.23 -6.16 2.30
CA ARG A 96 8.08 -7.06 2.31
C ARG A 96 7.44 -7.02 0.92
N ASP A 97 6.69 -8.05 0.58
CA ASP A 97 5.91 -8.09 -0.65
C ASP A 97 4.64 -8.89 -0.42
N PHE A 98 3.56 -8.50 -1.10
CA PHE A 98 2.22 -9.02 -0.90
C PHE A 98 1.56 -9.39 -2.22
N HIS A 99 0.77 -10.46 -2.18
CA HIS A 99 -0.16 -10.77 -3.25
C HIS A 99 -1.39 -11.47 -2.66
N ASP A 100 -2.60 -11.09 -3.06
CA ASP A 100 -3.81 -11.79 -2.64
C ASP A 100 -4.31 -12.77 -3.71
N TYR A 101 -4.81 -13.92 -3.25
CA TYR A 101 -5.49 -14.87 -4.11
C TYR A 101 -6.47 -15.70 -3.30
N ASN A 102 -7.71 -15.80 -3.80
CA ASN A 102 -8.75 -16.68 -3.26
C ASN A 102 -9.02 -16.51 -1.75
N GLY A 103 -9.07 -15.27 -1.27
CA GLY A 103 -9.36 -14.97 0.14
C GLY A 103 -8.16 -15.11 1.08
N TYR A 104 -6.96 -15.27 0.53
CA TYR A 104 -5.71 -15.28 1.27
C TYR A 104 -4.76 -14.19 0.78
N LEU A 105 -4.02 -13.60 1.70
CA LEU A 105 -2.90 -12.72 1.42
C LEU A 105 -1.59 -13.50 1.63
N TYR A 106 -0.78 -13.59 0.60
CA TYR A 106 0.53 -14.22 0.60
C TYR A 106 1.57 -13.14 0.88
N ALA A 107 2.23 -13.23 2.02
CA ALA A 107 3.20 -12.25 2.49
C ALA A 107 4.59 -12.87 2.62
N VAL A 108 5.60 -12.18 2.08
CA VAL A 108 7.01 -12.59 2.14
C VAL A 108 7.89 -11.45 2.66
N CYS A 109 9.10 -11.80 3.07
CA CYS A 109 10.17 -10.87 3.42
C CYS A 109 11.51 -11.53 3.05
N ASP A 110 12.42 -10.77 2.46
CA ASP A 110 13.70 -11.28 1.91
C ASP A 110 14.84 -11.30 2.96
N GLU A 111 14.62 -10.69 4.13
CA GLU A 111 15.63 -10.64 5.19
C GLU A 111 15.49 -11.77 6.21
N GLY A 112 16.62 -12.22 6.75
CA GLY A 112 16.67 -13.08 7.94
C GLY A 112 15.94 -14.44 7.79
N PRO A 113 15.59 -15.08 8.92
CA PRO A 113 14.84 -16.33 8.93
C PRO A 113 13.34 -16.09 8.68
N SER A 114 13.01 -15.42 7.58
CA SER A 114 11.65 -15.14 7.15
C SER A 114 10.92 -16.39 6.62
N THR A 115 9.62 -16.26 6.39
CA THR A 115 8.74 -17.33 5.89
C THR A 115 7.72 -16.76 4.90
N LEU A 116 7.16 -17.62 4.06
CA LEU A 116 5.87 -17.32 3.42
C LEU A 116 4.77 -17.41 4.49
N GLN A 117 4.11 -16.28 4.77
CA GLN A 117 2.90 -16.24 5.59
C GLN A 117 1.67 -16.23 4.66
N ILE A 118 0.71 -17.13 4.92
CA ILE A 118 -0.54 -17.21 4.17
C ILE A 118 -1.64 -16.76 5.13
N ILE A 119 -2.12 -15.54 4.94
CA ILE A 119 -3.01 -14.87 5.87
C ILE A 119 -4.44 -14.99 5.34
N ASP A 120 -5.34 -15.65 6.05
CA ASP A 120 -6.77 -15.63 5.74
C ASP A 120 -7.32 -14.22 6.00
N ILE A 121 -7.82 -13.59 4.93
CA ILE A 121 -8.36 -12.24 4.94
C ILE A 121 -9.89 -12.22 4.79
N SER A 122 -10.55 -13.38 4.73
CA SER A 122 -11.98 -13.48 4.49
C SER A 122 -12.86 -12.86 5.59
N ASN A 123 -12.32 -12.74 6.80
CA ASN A 123 -12.99 -12.15 7.96
C ASN A 123 -12.65 -10.66 8.20
N LEU A 124 -11.89 -10.01 7.30
CA LEU A 124 -11.70 -8.57 7.38
C LEU A 124 -13.06 -7.84 7.30
N PRO A 125 -13.28 -6.76 8.06
CA PRO A 125 -12.30 -6.01 8.86
C PRO A 125 -12.09 -6.54 10.30
N ASP A 126 -12.77 -7.60 10.71
CA ASP A 126 -12.83 -8.01 12.12
C ASP A 126 -11.52 -8.66 12.59
N SER A 127 -10.95 -9.57 11.78
CA SER A 127 -9.71 -10.25 12.10
C SER A 127 -9.05 -10.91 10.88
N THR A 128 -7.83 -11.40 11.08
CA THR A 128 -7.11 -12.30 10.18
C THR A 128 -6.64 -13.54 10.95
N THR A 129 -6.22 -14.57 10.21
CA THR A 129 -5.52 -15.76 10.78
C THR A 129 -4.39 -16.19 9.86
N VAL A 130 -3.35 -16.83 10.39
CA VAL A 130 -2.14 -17.25 9.66
C VAL A 130 -1.93 -18.74 9.79
#